data_AF-A0A6B3F8F4-F1
#
_entry.id   AF-A0A6B3F8F4-F1
#
_cell.length_a   1.000
_cell.length_b   1.000
_cell.length_c   1.000
_cell.angle_alpha   90.00
_cell.angle_beta   90.00
_cell.angle_gamma   90.00
#
_symmetry.space_group_name_H-M   'P 1'
#
loop_
_entity.id
_entity.type
_entity.pdbx_description
1 polymer ?
#
loop_
_entity_poly.entity_id
_entity_poly.type
_entity_poly.pdbx_seq_one_letter_code
_entity_poly.pdbx_strand_id
1 'polypeptide(L)' 'SGSHGSIPDMAASLSPWAENVTGVIVPDSGHYIPEEQPEAVTAALTDFFSGR' A
#
# COMPACT_ATOMS: atom_id res chain seq x y z
N SER A 1 11.28 -2.34 -14.64
CA SER A 1 11.49 -3.05 -13.36
C SER A 1 11.38 -2.03 -12.23
N GLY A 2 10.21 -1.93 -11.60
CA GLY A 2 9.96 -0.97 -10.50
C GLY A 2 10.54 -1.40 -9.15
N SER A 3 11.22 -2.54 -9.09
CA SER A 3 11.69 -3.17 -7.85
C SER A 3 12.90 -2.50 -7.18
N HIS A 4 13.51 -1.49 -7.82
CA HIS A 4 14.74 -0.86 -7.32
C HIS A 4 14.53 0.51 -6.65
N GLY A 5 13.29 1.02 -6.57
CA GLY A 5 13.00 2.35 -6.02
C GLY A 5 11.98 2.40 -4.89
N SER A 6 11.39 1.27 -4.49
CA SER A 6 10.37 1.22 -3.46
C SER A 6 11.02 1.34 -2.09
N ILE A 7 10.61 2.34 -1.29
CA ILE A 7 10.93 2.36 0.14
C ILE A 7 10.37 1.06 0.75
N PRO A 8 11.20 0.23 1.42
CA PRO A 8 10.77 -1.07 1.94
C PRO A 8 9.58 -1.00 2.89
N ASP A 9 9.46 0.13 3.60
CA ASP A 9 8.36 0.44 4.50
C ASP A 9 7.99 1.93 4.40
N MET A 10 7.10 2.26 3.47
CA MET A 10 6.59 3.64 3.33
C MET A 10 5.72 4.05 4.52
N ALA A 11 5.04 3.11 5.17
CA ALA A 11 4.20 3.43 6.32
C ALA A 11 5.05 4.00 7.46
N ALA A 12 6.18 3.37 7.78
CA ALA A 12 7.11 3.85 8.80
C ALA A 12 7.62 5.27 8.54
N SER A 13 7.85 5.63 7.27
CA SER A 13 8.29 6.98 6.88
C SER A 13 7.21 8.04 7.10
N LEU A 14 5.93 7.65 7.01
CA LEU A 14 4.77 8.53 7.13
C LEU A 14 4.22 8.61 8.56
N SER A 15 4.43 7.59 9.39
CA SER A 15 3.91 7.51 10.78
C SER A 15 4.22 8.73 11.67
N PRO A 16 5.36 9.45 11.55
CA PRO A 16 5.58 10.65 12.37
C PRO A 16 4.63 11.82 12.06
N TRP A 17 3.93 11.79 10.92
CA TRP A 17 3.17 12.91 10.39
C TRP A 17 1.65 12.69 10.38
N ALA A 18 1.19 11.48 10.72
CA ALA A 18 -0.22 11.12 10.73
C ALA A 18 -0.53 10.09 11.82
N GLU A 19 -1.70 10.22 12.44
CA GLU A 19 -2.13 9.36 13.55
C GLU A 19 -2.49 7.94 13.11
N ASN A 20 -2.98 7.78 11.87
CA ASN A 20 -3.41 6.50 11.33
C ASN A 20 -2.73 6.24 9.98
N VAL A 21 -1.66 5.45 10.02
CA VAL A 21 -0.89 5.03 8.85
C VAL A 21 -0.82 3.52 8.83
N THR A 22 -1.29 2.92 7.74
CA THR A 22 -1.23 1.48 7.49
C THR A 22 -0.42 1.21 6.22
N GLY A 23 0.49 0.24 6.27
CA GLY A 23 1.21 -0.27 5.10
C GLY A 23 0.69 -1.64 4.67
N VAL A 24 0.59 -1.87 3.37
CA VAL A 24 0.26 -3.18 2.79
C VAL A 24 1.26 -3.52 1.69
N ILE A 25 1.67 -4.79 1.64
CA ILE A 25 2.44 -5.33 0.53
C ILE A 25 1.48 -6.08 -0.36
N VAL A 26 1.36 -5.65 -1.61
CA VAL A 26 0.56 -6.33 -2.63
C VAL A 26 1.50 -7.26 -3.42
N PRO A 27 1.43 -8.59 -3.25
CA PRO A 27 2.30 -9.51 -3.96
C PRO A 27 2.04 -9.45 -5.47
N ASP A 28 3.02 -9.89 -6.26
CA ASP A 28 2.92 -9.98 -7.72
C ASP A 28 2.48 -8.67 -8.41
N SER A 29 2.89 -7.53 -7.85
CA SER A 29 2.66 -6.20 -8.39
C SER A 29 3.97 -5.42 -8.58
N GLY A 30 3.99 -4.60 -9.62
CA GLY A 30 5.06 -3.69 -9.99
C GLY A 30 4.69 -2.24 -9.67
N HIS A 31 4.80 -1.37 -10.67
CA HIS A 31 4.60 0.08 -10.49
C HIS A 31 3.13 0.49 -10.60
N TYR A 32 2.30 -0.33 -11.26
CA TYR A 32 0.91 -0.05 -11.59
C TYR A 32 0.00 -0.97 -10.79
N ILE A 33 0.13 -0.90 -9.46
CA ILE A 33 -0.53 -1.80 -8.51
C ILE A 33 -2.07 -1.84 -8.72
N PRO A 34 -2.79 -0.72 -8.95
CA PRO A 34 -4.23 -0.76 -9.21
C PRO A 34 -4.63 -1.54 -10.46
N GLU A 35 -3.81 -1.49 -11.52
CA GLU A 35 -4.04 -2.20 -12.77
C GLU A 35 -3.63 -3.67 -12.69
N GLU A 36 -2.57 -3.98 -11.94
CA GLU A 36 -2.01 -5.33 -11.82
C GLU A 36 -2.76 -6.18 -10.78
N GLN A 37 -3.26 -5.56 -9.71
CA GLN A 37 -3.91 -6.22 -8.57
C GLN A 37 -5.15 -5.44 -8.08
N PRO A 38 -6.16 -5.20 -8.94
CA PRO A 38 -7.30 -4.33 -8.64
C PRO A 38 -8.12 -4.78 -7.42
N GLU A 39 -8.29 -6.09 -7.23
CA GLU A 39 -9.03 -6.64 -6.09
C GLU A 39 -8.30 -6.40 -4.76
N ALA A 40 -6.97 -6.61 -4.75
CA ALA A 40 -6.17 -6.39 -3.54
C ALA A 40 -6.16 -4.91 -3.13
N VAL A 41 -6.05 -4.00 -4.11
CA VAL A 41 -6.15 -2.55 -3.87
C VAL A 41 -7.53 -2.17 -3.33
N THR A 42 -8.60 -2.69 -3.95
CA THR A 42 -9.96 -2.41 -3.51
C THR A 42 -10.22 -2.90 -2.09
N ALA A 43 -9.73 -4.10 -1.74
CA ALA A 43 -9.84 -4.66 -0.40
C ALA A 43 -9.10 -3.80 0.63
N ALA A 44 -7.84 -3.44 0.37
CA ALA A 44 -7.04 -2.61 1.28
C ALA A 44 -7.68 -1.23 1.54
N LEU A 45 -8.20 -0.58 0.50
CA LEU A 45 -8.91 0.69 0.64
C LEU A 45 -10.22 0.52 1.43
N THR A 46 -10.98 -0.54 1.14
CA THR A 46 -12.24 -0.82 1.84
C THR A 46 -12.02 -1.08 3.33
N ASP A 47 -11.00 -1.87 3.68
CA ASP A 47 -10.65 -2.15 5.08
C ASP A 47 -10.25 -0.86 5.80
N PHE A 48 -9.37 -0.05 5.20
CA PHE A 48 -8.94 1.23 5.76
C PHE A 48 -10.12 2.17 6.03
N PHE A 49 -11.00 2.40 5.05
CA PHE A 49 -12.14 3.31 5.20
C PHE A 49 -13.25 2.75 6.11
N SER A 50 -13.31 1.43 6.28
CA SER A 50 -14.23 0.80 7.23
C SER A 50 -13.72 0.83 8.67
N GLY A 51 -12.50 1.35 8.90
CA GLY A 51 -11.86 1.37 10.21
C GLY A 51 -11.44 -0.02 10.70
N ARG A 52 -11.15 -0.94 9.76
CA ARG A 52 -10.77 -2.32 10.03
C ARG A 52 -9.26 -2.52 9.95
#